data_AF-A0A075HQQ2-F1
#
_entry.id   AF-A0A075HQQ2-F1
#
_cell.length_a   1.000
_cell.length_b   1.000
_cell.length_c   1.000
_cell.angle_alpha   90.00
_cell.angle_beta   90.00
_cell.angle_gamma   90.00
#
_symmetry.space_group_name_H-M   'P 1'
#
loop_
_entity.id
_entity.type
_entity.pdbx_description
1 polymer ?
#
loop_
_entity_poly.entity_id
_entity_poly.type
_entity_poly.pdbx_seq_one_letter_code
_entity_poly.pdbx_strand_id
1 'polypeptide(L)'
;MKVSDVPLELTDKIFQIKFNSNQSVEKITSYFPLSEHERLMINSISGQDSFSNFNSMFSDTVSDEEWNKTKEQIKKRFQNELFDIDY
;
A
#
# COMPACT_ATOMS: atom_id res chain seq x y z
N MET A 1 5.44 6.89 12.97
CA MET A 1 5.55 5.72 12.07
C MET A 1 6.87 5.77 11.32
N LYS A 2 7.73 4.74 11.41
CA LYS A 2 8.75 4.53 10.39
C LYS A 2 8.25 3.47 9.43
N VAL A 3 8.49 3.64 8.13
CA VAL A 3 8.15 2.63 7.12
C VAL A 3 8.83 1.29 7.45
N SER A 4 9.97 1.33 8.13
CA SER A 4 10.72 0.19 8.66
C SER A 4 9.95 -0.67 9.67
N ASP A 5 8.93 -0.12 10.34
CA ASP A 5 8.14 -0.84 11.36
C ASP A 5 6.99 -1.65 10.73
N VAL A 6 6.71 -1.42 9.44
CA VAL A 6 5.67 -2.14 8.70
C VAL A 6 6.25 -3.45 8.17
N PRO A 7 5.52 -4.58 8.29
CA PRO A 7 5.95 -5.84 7.70
C PRO A 7 6.25 -5.68 6.22
N LEU A 8 7.30 -6.36 5.74
CA LEU A 8 7.68 -6.34 4.33
C LEU A 8 6.53 -6.75 3.41
N GLU A 9 5.70 -7.72 3.83
CA GLU A 9 4.54 -8.20 3.09
C GLU A 9 3.50 -7.09 2.84
N LEU A 10 3.26 -6.26 3.86
CA LEU A 10 2.38 -5.09 3.79
C LEU A 10 3.01 -3.97 2.98
N THR A 11 4.30 -3.71 3.21
CA THR A 11 5.05 -2.67 2.50
C THR A 11 5.10 -2.97 1.00
N ASP A 12 5.21 -4.24 0.61
CA ASP A 12 5.18 -4.65 -0.80
C ASP A 12 3.83 -4.35 -1.47
N LYS A 13 2.72 -4.42 -0.72
CA LYS A 13 1.38 -4.08 -1.20
C LYS A 13 1.10 -2.58 -1.17
N ILE A 14 1.84 -1.83 -0.37
CA ILE A 14 1.67 -0.38 -0.26
C ILE A 14 2.51 0.29 -1.36
N PHE A 15 1.83 1.00 -2.25
CA PHE A 15 2.49 1.76 -3.30
C PHE A 15 3.11 3.04 -2.74
N GLN A 16 2.35 3.77 -1.92
CA GLN A 16 2.79 5.04 -1.35
C GLN A 16 2.09 5.33 -0.02
N ILE A 17 2.86 5.87 0.93
CA ILE A 17 2.35 6.44 2.16
C ILE A 17 2.60 7.95 2.11
N LYS A 18 1.52 8.72 2.22
CA LYS A 18 1.57 10.18 2.28
C LYS A 18 1.42 10.62 3.73
N PHE A 19 2.37 11.43 4.18
CA PHE A 19 2.37 12.00 5.52
C PHE A 19 1.98 13.48 5.45
N ASN A 20 1.29 13.97 6.47
CA ASN A 20 1.02 15.39 6.62
C ASN A 20 2.23 16.12 7.25
N SER A 21 2.10 17.44 7.36
CA SER A 21 3.11 18.31 7.99
C SER A 21 3.43 17.94 9.44
N ASN A 22 2.52 17.24 10.13
CA ASN A 22 2.67 16.78 11.51
C ASN A 22 3.26 15.36 11.61
N GLN A 23 3.80 14.82 10.51
CA GLN A 23 4.33 13.46 10.39
C GLN A 23 3.31 12.34 10.69
N SER A 24 2.01 12.66 10.70
CA SER A 24 0.97 11.65 10.77
C SER A 24 0.60 11.18 9.37
N VAL A 25 0.11 9.95 9.27
CA VAL A 25 -0.37 9.40 8.01
C VAL A 25 -1.57 10.21 7.54
N GLU A 26 -1.44 10.83 6.37
CA GLU A 26 -2.53 11.56 5.71
C GLU A 26 -3.34 10.63 4.82
N LYS A 27 -2.63 9.78 4.06
CA LYS A 27 -3.21 8.88 3.08
C LYS A 27 -2.29 7.70 2.81
N ILE A 28 -2.87 6.50 2.71
CA ILE A 28 -2.15 5.31 2.27
C ILE A 28 -2.73 4.89 0.95
N THR A 29 -1.88 4.71 -0.06
CA THR A 29 -2.24 4.19 -1.36
C THR A 29 -1.57 2.83 -1.53
N SER A 30 -2.36 1.77 -1.57
CA SER A 30 -1.91 0.42 -1.85
C SER A 30 -2.25 0.02 -3.29
N TYR A 31 -1.63 -1.05 -3.80
CA TYR A 31 -2.04 -1.61 -5.10
C TYR A 31 -3.48 -2.10 -5.02
N PHE A 32 -3.80 -2.91 -4.01
CA PHE A 32 -5.14 -3.48 -3.77
C PHE A 32 -5.72 -3.03 -2.43
N PRO A 33 -7.04 -3.14 -2.22
CA PRO A 33 -7.67 -2.81 -0.94
C PRO A 33 -7.08 -3.68 0.16
N LEU A 34 -6.48 -3.04 1.16
CA LEU A 34 -5.97 -3.74 2.33
C LEU A 34 -7.13 -4.35 3.12
N SER A 35 -6.91 -5.56 3.63
CA SER A 35 -7.81 -6.24 4.55
C SER A 35 -7.95 -5.47 5.87
N GLU A 36 -9.00 -5.76 6.62
CA GLU A 36 -9.25 -5.12 7.91
C GLU A 36 -8.08 -5.34 8.89
N HIS A 37 -7.52 -6.55 8.91
CA HIS A 37 -6.37 -6.90 9.75
C HIS A 37 -5.13 -6.05 9.42
N GLU A 38 -4.83 -5.88 8.13
CA GLU A 38 -3.72 -5.04 7.66
C GLU A 38 -3.92 -3.57 8.04
N ARG A 39 -5.14 -3.04 7.90
CA ARG A 39 -5.48 -1.67 8.30
C ARG A 39 -5.28 -1.46 9.79
N LEU A 40 -5.77 -2.39 10.62
CA LEU A 40 -5.58 -2.35 12.08
C LEU A 40 -4.10 -2.39 12.46
N MET A 41 -3.31 -3.22 11.78
CA MET A 41 -1.88 -3.31 12.02
C MET A 41 -1.17 -1.99 11.69
N ILE A 42 -1.49 -1.37 10.55
CA ILE A 42 -0.96 -0.06 10.17
C ILE A 42 -1.42 1.03 11.14
N ASN A 43 -2.68 1.03 11.57
CA ASN A 43 -3.20 1.98 12.55
C ASN A 43 -2.43 1.86 13.88
N SER A 44 -2.16 0.63 14.31
CA SER A 44 -1.36 0.35 15.51
C SER A 44 0.09 0.85 15.37
N ILE A 45 0.73 0.60 14.23
CA ILE A 45 2.12 1.03 13.96
C ILE A 45 2.21 2.56 13.79
N SER A 46 1.20 3.16 13.16
CA SER A 46 1.13 4.61 12.96
C SER A 46 0.76 5.36 14.24
N GLY A 47 0.19 4.68 15.23
CA GLY A 47 -0.37 5.30 16.44
C GLY A 47 -1.65 6.07 16.14
N GLN A 48 -2.32 5.77 15.02
CA GLN A 48 -3.56 6.39 14.59
C GLN A 48 -4.67 5.34 14.52
N ASP A 49 -5.28 5.03 15.67
CA ASP A 49 -6.34 4.02 15.76
C ASP A 49 -7.54 4.31 14.84
N SER A 50 -7.82 5.58 14.58
CA SER A 50 -8.95 6.04 13.76
C SER A 50 -8.60 6.34 12.29
N PHE A 51 -7.39 6.00 11.82
CA PHE A 51 -7.02 6.23 10.44
C PHE A 51 -7.82 5.31 9.51
N SER A 52 -8.51 5.90 8.52
CA SER A 52 -9.36 5.18 7.56
C SER A 52 -9.14 5.61 6.11
N ASN A 53 -8.19 6.51 5.85
CA ASN A 53 -7.83 7.00 4.51
C ASN A 53 -6.95 6.00 3.75
N PHE A 54 -7.44 4.77 3.63
CA PHE A 54 -6.85 3.73 2.79
C PHE A 54 -7.46 3.81 1.39
N ASN A 55 -6.63 4.16 0.42
CA ASN A 55 -6.94 4.08 -0.99
C ASN A 55 -6.22 2.88 -1.60
N SER A 56 -6.84 2.29 -2.60
CA SER A 56 -6.23 1.29 -3.46
C SER A 56 -6.22 1.78 -4.90
N MET A 57 -5.18 1.42 -5.66
CA MET A 57 -5.09 1.71 -7.09
C MET A 57 -6.05 0.84 -7.89
N PHE A 58 -6.21 -0.41 -7.47
CA PHE A 58 -7.20 -1.34 -7.98
C PHE A 58 -8.34 -1.50 -6.98
N SER A 59 -9.55 -1.69 -7.50
CA SER A 59 -10.73 -2.03 -6.69
C SER A 59 -10.82 -3.51 -6.33
N ASP A 60 -10.02 -4.36 -6.98
CA ASP A 60 -10.03 -5.79 -6.77
C ASP A 60 -9.36 -6.17 -5.45
N THR A 61 -10.01 -6.98 -4.63
CA THR A 61 -9.35 -7.62 -3.49
C THR A 61 -8.59 -8.85 -3.95
N VAL A 62 -7.32 -8.92 -3.61
CA VAL A 62 -6.43 -10.03 -3.97
C VAL A 62 -5.93 -10.69 -2.69
N SER A 63 -6.04 -12.01 -2.62
CA SER A 63 -5.52 -12.79 -1.50
C SER A 63 -3.99 -12.79 -1.45
N ASP A 64 -3.37 -13.13 -0.33
CA ASP A 64 -1.89 -13.19 -0.24
C ASP A 64 -1.28 -14.17 -1.25
N GLU A 65 -1.96 -15.28 -1.51
CA GLU A 65 -1.52 -16.29 -2.48
C GLU A 65 -1.56 -15.74 -3.92
N GLU A 66 -2.66 -15.07 -4.27
CA GLU A 66 -2.80 -14.43 -5.58
C GLU A 66 -1.87 -13.23 -5.70
N TRP A 67 -1.67 -12.45 -4.64
CA TRP A 67 -0.71 -11.35 -4.61
C TRP A 67 0.68 -11.89 -4.89
N ASN A 68 1.10 -12.96 -4.24
CA ASN A 68 2.43 -13.53 -4.46
C ASN A 68 2.62 -14.05 -5.90
N LYS A 69 1.54 -14.51 -6.55
CA LYS A 69 1.53 -14.92 -7.96
C LYS A 69 1.49 -13.73 -8.94
N THR A 70 0.82 -12.64 -8.57
CA THR A 70 0.53 -11.50 -9.47
C THR A 70 1.42 -10.28 -9.24
N LYS A 71 2.10 -10.17 -8.09
CA LYS A 71 2.94 -9.02 -7.70
C LYS A 71 3.98 -8.69 -8.76
N GLU A 72 4.60 -9.71 -9.35
CA GLU A 72 5.61 -9.53 -10.40
C GLU A 72 4.99 -8.93 -11.66
N GLN A 73 3.80 -9.41 -12.05
CA GLN A 73 3.09 -8.87 -13.20
C GLN A 73 2.63 -7.44 -12.95
N ILE A 74 2.12 -7.14 -11.74
CA ILE A 74 1.63 -5.82 -11.38
C ILE A 74 2.78 -4.82 -11.30
N LYS A 75 3.87 -5.16 -10.61
CA LYS A 75 5.08 -4.34 -10.55
C LYS A 75 5.63 -4.08 -11.95
N LYS A 76 5.68 -5.11 -12.80
CA LYS A 76 6.13 -4.99 -14.18
C LYS A 76 5.19 -4.13 -15.03
N ARG A 77 3.88 -4.26 -14.86
CA ARG A 77 2.87 -3.48 -15.60
C ARG A 77 2.91 -2.01 -15.19
N PHE A 78 3.02 -1.72 -13.90
CA PHE A 78 3.22 -0.36 -13.39
C PHE A 78 4.54 0.25 -13.85
N GLN A 79 5.64 -0.50 -13.79
CA GLN A 79 6.91 -0.02 -14.32
C GLN A 79 6.81 0.24 -15.82
N ASN A 80 6.24 -0.67 -16.59
CA ASN A 80 6.07 -0.45 -18.03
C ASN A 80 5.15 0.74 -18.33
N GLU A 81 4.03 0.93 -17.62
CA GLU A 81 3.16 2.11 -17.80
C GLU A 81 3.85 3.43 -17.42
N LEU A 82 4.78 3.42 -16.44
CA LEU A 82 5.58 4.59 -16.08
C LEU A 82 6.73 4.86 -17.06
N PHE A 83 7.18 3.86 -17.81
CA PHE A 83 8.28 3.96 -18.77
C PHE A 83 7.83 4.02 -20.24
N ASP A 84 6.55 3.83 -20.55
CA ASP A 84 5.92 4.09 -21.86
C ASP A 84 5.44 5.54 -22.03
N ILE A 85 6.02 6.48 -21.27
CA ILE A 85 6.11 7.87 -21.73
C ILE A 85 7.35 7.97 -22.61
N ASP A 86 7.18 7.63 -23.88
CA ASP A 86 8.12 7.95 -24.95
C ASP A 86 8.44 9.46 -24.89
N TYR A 87 9.73 9.73 -24.64
CA TYR A 87 10.58 10.88 -25.01
C TYR A 87 9.94 12.25 -25.33
#